data_AF-A0A1F4D4X9-F1
#
_entry.id   AF-A0A1F4D4X9-F1
#
_cell.length_a   1.000
_cell.length_b   1.000
_cell.length_c   1.000
_cell.angle_alpha   90.00
_cell.angle_beta   90.00
_cell.angle_gamma   90.00
#
_symmetry.space_group_name_H-M   'P 1'
#
loop_
_entity.id
_entity.type
_entity.pdbx_description
1 polymer ?
#
loop_
_entity_poly.entity_id
_entity_poly.type
_entity_poly.pdbx_seq_one_letter_code
_entity_poly.pdbx_strand_id
1 'polypeptide(L)'
;MVDRKYRLLFSFTSPRRKPGPKGPSTELKAAIVELKRRNPEFGCVRIAQQISHAFGIEIDKDVVRCVLANHCRPDTDGPSWLTFIGHAKDSLWSVDLFRVESILLRSHRVMLVMDLLTRRIIGFGVEPA
;
A
#
# COMPACT_ATOMS: atom_id res chain seq x y z
N MET A 1 -31.68 6.40 29.63
CA MET A 1 -30.60 6.09 30.60
C MET A 1 -30.21 4.61 30.47
N VAL A 2 -29.50 4.21 29.41
CA VAL A 2 -29.00 2.81 29.27
C VAL A 2 -27.52 2.78 28.87
N ASP A 3 -27.01 3.82 28.19
CA ASP A 3 -25.64 3.85 27.65
C ASP A 3 -24.49 4.08 28.64
N ARG A 4 -24.77 4.29 29.94
CA ARG A 4 -23.70 4.46 30.95
C ARG A 4 -23.26 3.16 31.62
N LYS A 5 -24.09 2.11 31.60
CA LYS A 5 -23.85 0.88 32.40
C LYS A 5 -22.71 0.02 31.84
N TYR A 6 -22.54 0.01 30.52
CA TYR A 6 -21.50 -0.78 29.84
C TYR A 6 -20.22 0.00 29.55
N ARG A 7 -20.22 1.32 29.80
CA ARG A 7 -19.04 2.15 29.55
C ARG A 7 -17.85 1.72 30.40
N LEU A 8 -18.01 1.31 31.66
CA LEU A 8 -16.88 0.82 32.47
C LEU A 8 -16.36 -0.56 32.04
N LEU A 9 -17.22 -1.42 31.50
CA LEU A 9 -16.86 -2.76 31.05
C LEU A 9 -16.14 -2.74 29.68
N PHE A 10 -16.47 -1.79 28.82
CA PHE A 10 -15.83 -1.59 27.50
C PHE A 10 -14.94 -0.35 27.41
N SER A 11 -14.82 0.44 28.49
CA SER A 11 -13.74 1.41 28.62
C SER A 11 -12.51 0.60 28.92
N PHE A 12 -11.84 0.17 27.86
CA PHE A 12 -10.42 -0.09 27.93
C PHE A 12 -9.74 1.20 28.37
N THR A 13 -9.69 1.43 29.68
CA THR A 13 -8.68 2.27 30.29
C THR A 13 -7.40 1.50 30.03
N SER A 14 -6.89 1.67 28.80
CA SER A 14 -5.65 1.03 28.36
C SER A 14 -4.65 1.36 29.47
N PRO A 15 -4.13 0.35 30.20
CA PRO A 15 -3.12 0.61 31.22
C PRO A 15 -2.10 1.49 30.55
N ARG A 16 -1.85 2.70 31.10
CA ARG A 16 -0.98 3.72 30.48
C ARG A 16 0.16 2.97 29.80
N ARG A 17 0.10 2.88 28.45
CA ARG A 17 1.05 2.03 27.73
C ARG A 17 2.41 2.53 28.15
N LYS A 18 3.26 1.63 28.67
CA LYS A 18 4.64 1.98 28.96
C LYS A 18 5.15 2.71 27.71
N PRO A 19 5.80 3.87 27.87
CA PRO A 19 6.39 4.56 26.73
C PRO A 19 7.16 3.53 25.89
N GLY A 20 6.98 3.57 24.58
CA GLY A 20 7.74 2.70 23.70
C GLY A 20 9.25 2.86 23.94
N PRO A 21 10.07 1.93 23.47
CA PRO A 21 11.52 2.05 23.54
C PRO A 21 11.99 3.45 23.12
N LYS A 22 13.05 3.96 23.76
CA LYS A 22 13.64 5.24 23.37
C LYS A 22 13.99 5.16 21.88
N GLY A 23 13.45 6.10 21.11
CA GLY A 23 13.73 6.18 19.68
C GLY A 23 15.20 6.52 19.40
N PRO A 24 15.64 6.40 18.13
CA PRO A 24 17.00 6.76 17.75
C PRO A 24 17.29 8.25 18.04
N SER A 25 18.57 8.57 18.23
CA SER A 25 19.00 9.95 18.47
C SER A 25 18.60 10.87 17.32
N THR A 26 18.47 12.16 17.61
CA THR A 26 18.03 13.16 16.62
C THR A 26 19.03 13.26 15.46
N GLU A 27 20.32 13.15 15.76
CA GLU A 27 21.41 13.16 14.79
C GLU A 27 21.31 11.96 13.84
N LEU A 28 21.01 10.78 14.39
CA LEU A 28 20.84 9.58 13.59
C LEU A 28 19.61 9.68 12.67
N LYS A 29 18.50 10.22 13.17
CA LYS A 29 17.32 10.48 12.34
C LYS A 29 17.64 11.42 11.19
N ALA A 30 18.35 12.51 11.46
CA ALA A 30 18.77 13.47 10.45
C ALA A 30 19.68 12.84 9.38
N ALA A 31 20.65 12.02 9.81
CA ALA A 31 21.53 11.29 8.90
C ALA A 31 20.76 10.31 8.00
N ILE A 32 19.81 9.56 8.55
CA ILE A 32 18.94 8.64 7.79
C ILE A 32 18.14 9.40 6.73
N VAL A 33 17.49 10.49 7.13
CA VAL A 33 16.64 11.28 6.22
C VAL A 33 17.48 11.93 5.12
N GLU A 34 18.64 12.49 5.46
CA GLU A 34 19.52 13.13 4.47
C GLU A 34 20.11 12.11 3.49
N LEU A 35 20.49 10.91 3.98
CA LEU A 35 20.98 9.85 3.10
C LEU A 35 19.90 9.36 2.13
N LYS A 36 18.65 9.25 2.59
CA LYS A 36 17.49 8.92 1.75
C LYS A 36 17.19 10.02 0.73
N ARG A 37 17.23 11.29 1.14
CA ARG A 37 16.96 12.44 0.26
C ARG A 37 17.98 12.55 -0.86
N ARG A 38 19.26 12.32 -0.57
CA ARG A 38 20.32 12.33 -1.59
C ARG A 38 20.31 11.09 -2.50
N ASN A 39 19.76 9.97 -2.02
CA ASN A 39 19.74 8.70 -2.74
C ASN A 39 18.34 8.06 -2.67
N PRO A 40 17.37 8.52 -3.48
CA PRO A 40 16.00 8.03 -3.43
C PRO A 40 15.86 6.51 -3.62
N GLU A 41 16.74 5.89 -4.42
CA GLU A 41 16.74 4.44 -4.67
C GLU A 41 17.23 3.61 -3.48
N PHE A 42 17.83 4.22 -2.46
CA PHE A 42 18.35 3.45 -1.33
C PHE A 42 17.18 2.93 -0.48
N GLY A 43 17.12 1.61 -0.38
CA GLY A 43 16.26 0.90 0.56
C GLY A 43 16.80 0.91 1.99
N CYS A 44 15.97 0.48 2.94
CA CYS A 44 16.28 0.53 4.37
C CYS A 44 17.57 -0.26 4.73
N VAL A 45 17.81 -1.41 4.09
CA VAL A 45 19.00 -2.25 4.35
C VAL A 45 20.28 -1.49 3.99
N ARG A 46 20.28 -0.89 2.79
CA ARG A 46 21.45 -0.19 2.27
C ARG A 46 21.76 1.05 3.12
N ILE A 47 20.73 1.79 3.54
CA ILE A 47 20.90 2.93 4.45
C ILE A 47 21.51 2.50 5.78
N ALA A 48 20.98 1.42 6.39
CA ALA A 48 21.52 0.90 7.66
C ALA A 48 23.00 0.52 7.52
N GLN A 49 23.35 -0.23 6.47
CA GLN A 49 24.75 -0.63 6.20
C GLN A 49 25.69 0.56 6.00
N GLN A 50 25.26 1.58 5.25
CA GLN A 50 26.09 2.76 5.01
C GLN A 50 26.34 3.56 6.28
N ILE A 51 25.32 3.71 7.13
CA ILE A 51 25.47 4.40 8.42
C ILE A 51 26.35 3.56 9.36
N SER A 52 26.15 2.24 9.41
CA SER A 52 27.00 1.36 10.22
C SER A 52 28.46 1.38 9.78
N HIS A 53 28.72 1.41 8.48
CA HIS A 53 30.07 1.53 7.94
C HIS A 53 30.70 2.90 8.22
N ALA A 54 29.95 3.99 8.04
CA ALA A 54 30.48 5.35 8.19
C ALA A 54 30.72 5.77 9.65
N PHE A 55 29.86 5.34 10.56
CA PHE A 55 29.88 5.78 11.96
C PHE A 55 30.30 4.68 12.95
N GLY A 56 30.46 3.43 12.50
CA GLY A 56 30.81 2.30 13.36
C GLY A 56 29.69 1.91 14.34
N ILE A 57 28.44 2.30 14.06
CA ILE A 57 27.27 2.04 14.92
C ILE A 57 26.41 0.95 14.29
N GLU A 58 26.15 -0.14 15.00
CA GLU A 58 25.22 -1.17 14.51
C GLU A 58 23.78 -0.63 14.53
N ILE A 59 23.13 -0.60 13.38
CA ILE A 59 21.77 -0.06 13.23
C ILE A 59 20.89 -1.10 12.57
N ASP A 60 19.79 -1.41 13.24
CA ASP A 60 18.77 -2.28 12.69
C ASP A 60 18.00 -1.59 11.56
N LYS A 61 17.75 -2.34 10.47
CA LYS A 61 16.97 -1.88 9.31
C LYS A 61 15.59 -1.37 9.70
N ASP A 62 14.95 -1.93 10.72
CA ASP A 62 13.63 -1.51 11.22
C ASP A 62 13.67 -0.15 11.90
N VAL A 63 14.81 0.27 12.47
CA VAL A 63 14.99 1.63 12.95
C VAL A 63 14.96 2.59 11.76
N VAL A 64 15.67 2.27 10.68
CA VAL A 64 15.63 3.04 9.43
C VAL A 64 14.21 3.08 8.87
N ARG A 65 13.53 1.94 8.78
CA ARG A 65 12.15 1.86 8.30
C ARG A 65 11.20 2.74 9.13
N CYS A 66 11.31 2.69 10.45
CA CYS A 66 10.51 3.52 11.36
C CYS A 66 10.79 5.02 11.16
N VAL A 67 12.06 5.41 10.99
CA VAL A 67 12.42 6.81 10.76
C VAL A 67 11.87 7.30 9.41
N LEU A 68 12.09 6.54 8.34
CA LEU A 68 11.62 6.91 7.00
C LEU A 68 10.10 6.97 6.93
N ALA A 69 9.37 6.03 7.55
CA ALA A 69 7.90 6.07 7.58
C ALA A 69 7.34 7.33 8.25
N ASN A 70 8.06 7.89 9.24
CA ASN A 70 7.62 9.08 9.98
C ASN A 70 8.07 10.40 9.34
N HIS A 71 9.18 10.41 8.60
CA HIS A 71 9.83 11.66 8.12
C HIS A 71 9.92 11.78 6.60
N CYS A 72 9.80 10.68 5.86
CA CYS A 72 9.83 10.67 4.41
C CYS A 72 8.47 10.20 3.90
N ARG A 73 7.64 11.13 3.42
CA ARG A 73 6.47 10.75 2.64
C ARG A 73 6.92 10.28 1.26
N PRO A 74 6.30 9.24 0.69
CA PRO A 74 6.50 8.93 -0.71
C PRO A 74 6.17 10.19 -1.51
N ASP A 75 7.10 10.59 -2.36
CA ASP A 75 6.92 11.73 -3.23
C ASP A 75 5.75 11.42 -4.16
N THR A 76 4.66 12.18 -4.05
CA THR A 76 3.44 11.99 -4.84
C THR A 76 3.59 12.52 -6.26
N ASP A 77 4.76 13.10 -6.58
CA ASP A 77 5.07 13.68 -7.89
C ASP A 77 5.37 12.63 -8.99
N GLY A 78 5.19 11.34 -8.67
CA GLY A 78 5.11 10.29 -9.68
C GLY A 78 3.87 10.44 -10.56
N PRO A 79 3.90 10.00 -11.84
CA PRO A 79 2.73 10.06 -12.71
C PRO A 79 1.57 9.32 -12.05
N SER A 80 0.42 9.98 -11.99
CA SER A 80 -0.78 9.37 -11.41
C SER A 80 -1.19 8.13 -12.20
N TRP A 81 -1.89 7.20 -11.55
CA TRP A 81 -2.55 6.08 -12.25
C TRP A 81 -3.40 6.55 -13.44
N LEU A 82 -4.01 7.73 -13.32
CA LEU A 82 -4.77 8.35 -14.42
C LEU A 82 -3.86 8.76 -15.60
N THR A 83 -2.64 9.22 -15.33
CA THR A 83 -1.66 9.56 -16.38
C THR A 83 -1.24 8.29 -17.13
N PHE A 84 -0.96 7.22 -16.40
CA PHE A 84 -0.63 5.91 -16.99
C PHE A 84 -1.78 5.34 -17.84
N ILE A 85 -3.02 5.34 -17.31
CA ILE A 85 -4.21 4.89 -18.04
C ILE A 85 -4.48 5.80 -19.24
N GLY A 86 -4.26 7.11 -19.10
CA GLY A 86 -4.39 8.08 -20.17
C GLY A 86 -3.44 7.80 -21.34
N HIS A 87 -2.19 7.42 -21.05
CA HIS A 87 -1.24 7.01 -22.08
C HIS A 87 -1.62 5.69 -22.76
N ALA A 88 -2.25 4.76 -22.04
CA ALA A 88 -2.69 3.47 -22.57
C ALA A 88 -4.14 3.46 -23.11
N LYS A 89 -4.78 4.62 -23.16
CA LYS A 89 -6.24 4.78 -23.34
C LYS A 89 -6.78 4.09 -24.59
N ASP A 90 -6.04 4.11 -25.68
CA ASP A 90 -6.48 3.55 -26.97
C ASP A 90 -6.12 2.06 -27.13
N SER A 91 -5.53 1.42 -26.11
CA SER A 91 -5.05 0.04 -26.17
C SER A 91 -5.54 -0.83 -25.01
N LEU A 92 -6.45 -0.32 -24.18
CA LEU A 92 -6.83 -0.98 -22.93
C LEU A 92 -8.15 -1.74 -23.06
N TRP A 93 -8.08 -3.06 -22.98
CA TRP A 93 -9.25 -3.92 -22.88
C TRP A 93 -9.49 -4.35 -21.43
N SER A 94 -10.74 -4.30 -21.00
CA SER A 94 -11.19 -4.91 -19.75
C SER A 94 -11.73 -6.30 -20.05
N VAL A 95 -11.31 -7.27 -19.24
CA VAL A 95 -11.82 -8.64 -19.27
C VAL A 95 -12.43 -8.92 -17.91
N ASP A 96 -13.64 -9.43 -17.89
CA ASP A 96 -14.35 -9.81 -16.66
C ASP A 96 -15.02 -11.18 -16.82
N LEU A 97 -15.23 -11.89 -15.72
CA LEU A 97 -15.81 -13.23 -15.69
C LEU A 97 -17.03 -13.25 -14.77
N PHE A 98 -18.19 -13.42 -15.38
CA PHE A 98 -19.47 -13.48 -14.69
C PHE A 98 -19.94 -14.92 -14.53
N ARG A 99 -20.58 -15.23 -13.40
CA ARG A 99 -21.42 -16.42 -13.29
C ARG A 99 -22.87 -15.99 -13.47
N VAL A 100 -23.56 -16.59 -14.43
CA VAL A 100 -24.97 -16.29 -14.73
C VAL A 100 -25.79 -17.57 -14.70
N GLU A 101 -27.01 -17.47 -14.20
CA GLU A 101 -28.00 -18.54 -14.26
C GLU A 101 -28.85 -18.36 -15.51
N SER A 102 -29.07 -19.47 -16.22
CA SER A 102 -29.97 -19.49 -17.38
C SER A 102 -31.43 -19.64 -16.95
N ILE A 103 -32.36 -19.38 -17.87
CA ILE A 103 -33.81 -19.61 -17.67
C ILE A 103 -34.10 -21.07 -17.29
N LEU A 104 -33.25 -22.01 -17.71
CA LEU A 104 -33.32 -23.43 -17.37
C LEU A 104 -32.60 -23.80 -16.04
N LEU A 105 -32.30 -22.81 -15.20
CA LEU A 105 -31.59 -22.97 -13.91
C LEU A 105 -30.21 -23.67 -14.02
N ARG A 106 -29.56 -23.54 -15.17
CA ARG A 106 -28.16 -23.98 -15.35
C ARG A 106 -27.21 -22.80 -15.20
N SER A 107 -26.17 -22.97 -14.40
CA SER A 107 -25.10 -21.99 -14.21
C SER A 107 -24.14 -22.01 -15.42
N HIS A 108 -23.77 -20.82 -15.89
CA HIS A 108 -22.77 -20.62 -16.94
C HIS A 108 -21.73 -19.61 -16.46
N ARG A 109 -20.48 -19.80 -16.88
CA ARG A 109 -19.41 -18.81 -16.77
C ARG A 109 -19.33 -18.04 -18.08
N VAL A 110 -19.43 -16.72 -18.01
CA VAL A 110 -19.34 -15.82 -19.16
C VAL A 110 -18.11 -14.96 -19.00
N MET A 111 -17.14 -15.13 -19.88
CA MET A 111 -16.01 -14.21 -19.99
C MET A 111 -16.38 -13.12 -20.99
N LEU A 112 -16.33 -11.85 -20.57
CA LEU A 112 -16.62 -10.69 -21.40
C LEU A 112 -15.33 -9.91 -21.65
N VAL A 113 -15.06 -9.56 -22.90
CA VAL A 113 -13.97 -8.66 -23.29
C VAL A 113 -14.57 -7.38 -23.84
N MET A 114 -14.25 -6.24 -23.21
CA MET A 114 -14.73 -4.93 -23.61
C MET A 114 -13.58 -3.93 -23.80
N ASP A 115 -13.70 -3.08 -24.81
CA ASP A 115 -12.86 -1.90 -24.92
C ASP A 115 -13.24 -0.87 -23.86
N LEU A 116 -12.29 -0.43 -23.03
CA LEU A 116 -12.57 0.50 -21.94
C LEU A 116 -12.89 1.91 -22.43
N LEU A 117 -12.34 2.31 -23.58
CA LEU A 117 -12.57 3.65 -24.12
C LEU A 117 -13.95 3.77 -24.76
N THR A 118 -14.25 2.91 -25.72
CA THR A 118 -15.50 2.98 -26.48
C THR A 118 -16.68 2.30 -25.78
N ARG A 119 -16.42 1.56 -24.70
CA ARG A 119 -17.40 0.71 -24.00
C ARG A 119 -18.05 -0.34 -24.92
N ARG A 120 -17.37 -0.70 -26.01
CA ARG A 120 -17.84 -1.72 -26.95
C ARG A 120 -17.41 -3.10 -26.49
N ILE A 121 -18.34 -4.05 -26.58
CA ILE A 121 -18.04 -5.47 -26.38
C ILE A 121 -17.28 -5.94 -27.62
N ILE A 122 -16.06 -6.42 -27.43
CA ILE A 122 -15.20 -6.95 -28.50
C ILE A 122 -15.50 -8.44 -28.72
N GLY A 123 -15.75 -9.16 -27.62
CA GLY A 123 -16.08 -10.57 -27.66
C GLY A 123 -16.53 -11.10 -26.31
N PHE A 124 -17.11 -12.28 -26.32
CA PHE A 124 -17.45 -13.01 -25.10
C PHE A 124 -17.35 -14.52 -25.34
N GLY A 125 -17.05 -15.26 -24.28
CA GLY A 125 -17.05 -16.72 -24.25
C GLY A 125 -18.03 -17.21 -23.18
N VAL A 126 -18.72 -18.32 -23.45
CA VAL A 126 -19.68 -18.91 -22.52
C VAL A 126 -19.36 -20.39 -22.35
N GLU A 127 -19.17 -20.81 -21.11
CA GLU A 127 -19.00 -22.22 -20.76
C GLU A 127 -19.97 -22.63 -19.65
N PRO A 128 -20.44 -23.89 -19.62
CA PRO A 128 -21.16 -24.44 -18.48
C PRO A 128 -20.31 -24.33 -17.21
N ALA A 129 -20.92 -23.92 -16.09
CA ALA A 129 -20.19 -23.72 -14.83
C ALA A 129 -19.99 -25.00 -14.03
#